data_AF-A0A368DRN0-F1
#
_entry.id   AF-A0A368DRN0-F1
#
_cell.length_a   1.000
_cell.length_b   1.000
_cell.length_c   1.000
_cell.angle_alpha   90.00
_cell.angle_beta   90.00
_cell.angle_gamma   90.00
#
_symmetry.space_group_name_H-M   'P 1'
#
loop_
_entity.id
_entity.type
_entity.pdbx_description
1 polymer ?
#
loop_
_entity_poly.entity_id
_entity_poly.type
_entity_poly.pdbx_seq_one_letter_code
_entity_poly.pdbx_strand_id
1 'polypeptide(L)'
;MLTNKLKAFWSFAFFFGLIFSANATVYTTIGDGSYNNCTIWDNGCPNNNIQQGDTVIINHIVSANSSMNVQGTLILGVNGVFNTSNTLEVTTVGVVVNQGNFITENTLNINGTFFNEATVTAPSVYTNGYICNSGTITLTDEFYAHGALIDCGGTIETCELNMNSNNNAVDVTGSATAELFNQNLCCSDPGFPSPFGTLEGDYVIDSSGVSFCSLPLQPDAGIDINTSTCEGATQINLYSLLSSDVDPNGTFSEVNPTGSLDPTTGIFSSAGLSSGTYTFIYTVAGYNSSSDESEIEITINPIIYSVSELVACSSDLPIEWNGLSLNDAGSHSVTLMSMNTGCDSVATLDLSVTFLDAPSVSSSGPVQCSGDLIEITIEDIPNAEFHWNGPNGYFSEEPFNEFELNYTNQGTYAAYYSLNSCVSEIAELELGIENFEIDEFTFPNVITANNDGVNDEIVVEDYIGYCEEFNFSIRDRWGNQVFEQERGEESFNGVSFVGEKLPEGVYFYHLSYGMKSLSGFIHIFE
;
A
#
# COMPACT_ATOMS: atom_id res chain seq x y z
N MET A 1 32.87 32.05 12.78
CA MET A 1 31.42 32.30 12.55
C MET A 1 30.62 32.62 13.82
N LEU A 2 30.82 31.96 14.98
CA LEU A 2 30.05 32.29 16.21
C LEU A 2 30.38 33.66 16.85
N THR A 3 31.50 34.28 16.51
CA THR A 3 31.95 35.56 17.10
C THR A 3 31.40 36.80 16.40
N ASN A 4 31.00 36.71 15.13
CA ASN A 4 30.52 37.87 14.36
C ASN A 4 29.01 38.09 14.56
N LYS A 5 28.20 37.02 14.65
CA LYS A 5 26.77 37.11 14.98
C LYS A 5 26.50 37.65 16.40
N LEU A 6 27.42 37.40 17.35
CA LEU A 6 27.31 37.98 18.69
C LEU A 6 27.49 39.52 18.70
N LYS A 7 28.23 40.12 17.75
CA LYS A 7 28.42 41.58 17.71
C LYS A 7 27.22 42.32 17.10
N ALA A 8 26.57 41.77 16.08
CA ALA A 8 25.33 42.33 15.52
C ALA A 8 24.17 42.29 16.53
N PHE A 9 24.06 41.21 17.31
CA PHE A 9 23.06 41.09 18.38
C PHE A 9 23.31 42.09 19.54
N TRP A 10 24.58 42.41 19.80
CA TRP A 10 24.93 43.48 20.74
C TRP A 10 24.59 44.87 20.19
N SER A 11 24.57 45.08 18.87
CA SER A 11 24.12 46.34 18.24
C SER A 11 22.60 46.57 18.37
N PHE A 12 21.78 45.52 18.28
CA PHE A 12 20.33 45.62 18.51
C PHE A 12 19.99 45.86 19.99
N ALA A 13 20.75 45.25 20.92
CA ALA A 13 20.66 45.54 22.36
C ALA A 13 21.18 46.95 22.72
N PHE A 14 22.08 47.53 21.90
CA PHE A 14 22.60 48.88 22.06
C PHE A 14 21.58 49.98 21.68
N PHE A 15 20.56 49.65 20.89
CA PHE A 15 19.48 50.58 20.52
C PHE A 15 18.71 51.11 21.74
N PHE A 16 18.66 50.34 22.83
CA PHE A 16 18.12 50.79 24.12
C PHE A 16 19.19 51.40 25.06
N GLY A 17 20.48 51.20 24.79
CA GLY A 17 21.60 51.65 25.63
C GLY A 17 22.09 53.08 25.35
N LEU A 18 21.91 53.59 24.13
CA LEU A 18 22.35 54.95 23.74
C LEU A 18 21.51 56.09 24.35
N ILE A 19 20.42 55.77 25.05
CA ILE A 19 19.55 56.75 25.73
C ILE A 19 20.19 57.28 27.04
N PHE A 20 21.33 56.74 27.49
CA PHE A 20 21.94 57.10 28.79
C PHE A 20 23.28 57.83 28.70
N SER A 21 23.42 58.76 27.75
CA SER A 21 24.37 59.88 27.90
C SER A 21 23.66 61.01 28.65
N ALA A 22 24.28 61.56 29.71
CA ALA A 22 23.68 62.63 30.52
C ALA A 22 23.41 63.94 29.75
N ASN A 23 23.77 64.01 28.46
CA ASN A 23 23.56 65.15 27.57
C ASN A 23 22.85 64.78 26.24
N ALA A 24 22.31 63.56 26.09
CA ALA A 24 21.62 63.12 24.88
C ALA A 24 20.21 63.71 24.76
N THR A 25 19.86 64.29 23.62
CA THR A 25 18.52 64.84 23.35
C THR A 25 17.92 64.28 22.05
N VAL A 26 16.60 64.06 22.04
CA VAL A 26 15.86 63.61 20.85
C VAL A 26 15.10 64.78 20.23
N TYR A 27 15.26 64.95 18.93
CA TYR A 27 14.70 66.03 18.13
C TYR A 27 13.82 65.44 17.04
N THR A 28 12.59 65.95 16.89
CA THR A 28 11.74 65.65 15.74
C THR A 28 11.66 66.90 14.88
N THR A 29 11.99 66.76 13.60
CA THR A 29 12.09 67.88 12.68
C THR A 29 10.70 68.46 12.38
N ILE A 30 10.61 69.75 12.06
CA ILE A 30 9.37 70.41 11.64
C ILE A 30 9.56 71.17 10.31
N GLY A 31 8.48 71.36 9.56
CA GLY A 31 8.50 72.18 8.34
C GLY A 31 9.34 71.58 7.22
N ASP A 32 10.36 72.30 6.76
CA ASP A 32 11.35 71.89 5.75
C ASP A 32 12.63 71.30 6.39
N GLY A 33 12.55 70.92 7.66
CA GLY A 33 13.70 70.52 8.47
C GLY A 33 14.27 71.63 9.35
N SER A 34 13.46 72.62 9.71
CA SER A 34 13.89 73.70 10.60
C SER A 34 13.73 73.31 12.08
N TYR A 35 14.69 73.67 12.94
CA TYR A 35 14.63 73.53 14.42
C TYR A 35 15.14 74.77 15.17
N ASN A 36 15.52 75.85 14.48
CA ASN A 36 16.02 77.11 15.04
C ASN A 36 17.29 76.97 15.92
N ASN A 37 18.07 75.90 15.77
CA ASN A 37 19.33 75.72 16.47
C ASN A 37 20.42 75.06 15.60
N CYS A 38 21.24 75.91 14.97
CA CYS A 38 22.35 75.51 14.11
C CYS A 38 23.46 74.68 14.79
N THR A 39 23.46 74.49 16.12
CA THR A 39 24.52 73.72 16.81
C THR A 39 24.25 72.21 16.85
N ILE A 40 23.04 71.77 16.52
CA ILE A 40 22.63 70.35 16.57
C ILE A 40 22.11 69.91 15.21
N TRP A 41 20.97 70.48 14.80
CA TRP A 41 20.42 70.25 13.48
C TRP A 41 19.40 71.33 13.11
N ASP A 42 19.68 72.12 12.08
CA ASP A 42 18.72 73.06 11.49
C ASP A 42 19.00 73.22 9.99
N ASN A 43 18.01 72.93 9.14
CA ASN A 43 18.17 73.02 7.69
C ASN A 43 18.41 74.47 7.27
N GLY A 44 19.56 74.78 6.67
CA GLY A 44 19.98 76.16 6.34
C GLY A 44 21.32 76.53 6.93
N CYS A 45 21.75 75.84 7.98
CA CYS A 45 22.95 76.19 8.72
C CYS A 45 24.20 75.52 8.12
N PRO A 46 25.27 76.28 7.78
CA PRO A 46 26.51 75.68 7.29
C PRO A 46 27.16 74.76 8.32
N ASN A 47 27.67 73.61 7.88
CA ASN A 47 28.41 72.63 8.68
C ASN A 47 27.61 72.08 9.88
N ASN A 48 26.40 71.63 9.58
CA ASN A 48 25.45 71.17 10.58
C ASN A 48 25.82 69.78 11.10
N ASN A 49 25.90 69.60 12.42
CA ASN A 49 26.44 68.39 13.04
C ASN A 49 25.48 67.81 14.08
N ILE A 50 24.90 66.65 13.80
CA ILE A 50 24.16 65.88 14.81
C ILE A 50 25.19 65.36 15.79
N GLN A 51 25.27 65.96 16.98
CA GLN A 51 26.31 65.67 17.98
C GLN A 51 26.19 64.25 18.52
N GLN A 52 27.30 63.71 19.02
CA GLN A 52 27.31 62.38 19.65
C GLN A 52 26.32 62.32 20.82
N GLY A 53 25.42 61.33 20.78
CA GLY A 53 24.35 61.14 21.76
C GLY A 53 23.02 61.82 21.40
N ASP A 54 23.01 62.81 20.50
CA ASP A 54 21.77 63.41 20.02
C ASP A 54 21.11 62.54 18.95
N THR A 55 19.78 62.62 18.87
CA THR A 55 18.98 61.90 17.87
C THR A 55 18.08 62.86 17.11
N VAL A 56 18.11 62.85 15.77
CA VAL A 56 17.20 63.63 14.91
C VAL A 56 16.28 62.68 14.16
N ILE A 57 14.98 62.98 14.16
CA ILE A 57 13.94 62.16 13.52
C ILE A 57 13.22 62.97 12.43
N ILE A 58 13.30 62.49 11.19
CA ILE A 58 12.62 63.05 10.02
C ILE A 58 11.44 62.16 9.63
N ASN A 59 10.22 62.70 9.66
CA ASN A 59 8.97 62.00 9.32
C ASN A 59 8.16 62.71 8.21
N HIS A 60 8.81 63.56 7.44
CA HIS A 60 8.23 64.33 6.33
C HIS A 60 9.32 64.62 5.29
N ILE A 61 8.99 65.43 4.28
CA ILE A 61 9.93 65.79 3.21
C ILE A 61 10.86 66.91 3.69
N VAL A 62 12.16 66.63 3.71
CA VAL A 62 13.23 67.57 4.01
C VAL A 62 14.17 67.65 2.80
N SER A 63 14.44 68.86 2.32
CA SER A 63 15.47 69.12 1.30
C SER A 63 16.62 69.88 1.94
N ALA A 64 17.69 69.16 2.28
CA ALA A 64 18.87 69.71 2.94
C ALA A 64 19.64 70.64 1.99
N ASN A 65 19.85 71.88 2.44
CA ASN A 65 20.51 72.95 1.69
C ASN A 65 21.96 73.22 2.13
N SER A 66 22.49 72.40 3.04
CA SER A 66 23.83 72.51 3.63
C SER A 66 24.41 71.14 3.95
N SER A 67 25.73 71.04 3.99
CA SER A 67 26.45 69.81 4.36
C SER A 67 26.20 69.42 5.82
N MET A 68 26.19 68.10 6.06
CA MET A 68 25.86 67.52 7.36
C MET A 68 26.87 66.45 7.79
N ASN A 69 27.25 66.45 9.08
CA ASN A 69 27.92 65.32 9.70
C ASN A 69 27.04 64.68 10.77
N VAL A 70 26.94 63.35 10.75
CA VAL A 70 26.19 62.56 11.73
C VAL A 70 27.19 61.93 12.70
N GLN A 71 27.25 62.45 13.93
CA GLN A 71 28.00 61.86 15.06
C GLN A 71 27.09 61.22 16.10
N GLY A 72 25.82 61.64 16.15
CA GLY A 72 24.74 61.01 16.91
C GLY A 72 23.93 60.06 16.04
N THR A 73 22.61 60.15 16.13
CA THR A 73 21.67 59.29 15.39
C THR A 73 20.76 60.11 14.49
N LEU A 74 20.65 59.75 13.22
CA LEU A 74 19.64 60.26 12.30
C LEU A 74 18.65 59.14 11.98
N ILE A 75 17.37 59.38 12.22
CA ILE A 75 16.28 58.45 11.90
C ILE A 75 15.43 59.09 10.80
N LEU A 76 15.42 58.50 9.61
CA LEU A 76 14.44 58.80 8.58
C LEU A 76 13.30 57.79 8.73
N GLY A 77 12.17 58.20 9.29
CA GLY A 77 11.04 57.31 9.51
C GLY A 77 10.30 56.98 8.20
N VAL A 78 9.32 56.08 8.26
CA VAL A 78 8.62 55.51 7.10
C VAL A 78 7.96 56.54 6.17
N ASN A 79 7.57 57.71 6.68
CA ASN A 79 6.98 58.79 5.89
C ASN A 79 8.00 59.90 5.54
N GLY A 80 9.26 59.72 5.95
CA GLY A 80 10.34 60.65 5.73
C GLY A 80 10.88 60.58 4.31
N VAL A 81 11.14 61.74 3.72
CA VAL A 81 11.94 61.87 2.49
C VAL A 81 13.07 62.83 2.79
N PHE A 82 14.30 62.42 2.55
CA PHE A 82 15.46 63.27 2.71
C PHE A 82 16.13 63.47 1.36
N ASN A 83 16.13 64.70 0.86
CA ASN A 83 16.81 65.08 -0.38
C ASN A 83 18.01 65.96 -0.05
N THR A 84 19.17 65.70 -0.63
CA THR A 84 20.33 66.59 -0.48
C THR A 84 21.18 66.66 -1.75
N SER A 85 21.62 67.87 -2.11
CA SER A 85 22.70 68.08 -3.08
C SER A 85 24.00 68.51 -2.39
N ASN A 86 24.06 68.36 -1.07
CA ASN A 86 25.22 68.65 -0.23
C ASN A 86 25.82 67.35 0.32
N THR A 87 27.04 67.43 0.84
CA THR A 87 27.72 66.27 1.43
C THR A 87 27.04 65.83 2.73
N LEU A 88 26.75 64.54 2.86
CA LEU A 88 26.37 63.91 4.12
C LEU A 88 27.43 62.87 4.49
N GLU A 89 27.99 63.02 5.69
CA GLU A 89 28.97 62.10 6.24
C GLU A 89 28.45 61.47 7.54
N VAL A 90 28.34 60.15 7.56
CA VAL A 90 28.13 59.39 8.80
C VAL A 90 29.50 59.09 9.38
N THR A 91 29.84 59.75 10.47
CA THR A 91 31.15 59.56 11.13
C THR A 91 31.25 58.19 11.80
N THR A 92 32.43 57.76 12.24
CA THR A 92 32.65 56.44 12.85
C THR A 92 31.79 56.12 14.07
N VAL A 93 31.30 57.14 14.78
CA VAL A 93 30.38 57.00 15.92
C VAL A 93 28.92 57.28 15.57
N GLY A 94 28.66 57.72 14.34
CA GLY A 94 27.34 58.08 13.84
C GLY A 94 26.50 56.87 13.48
N VAL A 95 25.19 57.01 13.64
CA VAL A 95 24.20 56.00 13.26
C VAL A 95 23.14 56.64 12.37
N VAL A 96 22.83 56.01 11.25
CA VAL A 96 21.65 56.35 10.44
C VAL A 96 20.70 55.16 10.42
N VAL A 97 19.42 55.44 10.60
CA VAL A 97 18.32 54.47 10.42
C VAL A 97 17.41 55.02 9.34
N ASN A 98 17.45 54.41 8.16
CA ASN A 98 16.62 54.78 7.02
C ASN A 98 15.45 53.80 6.88
N GLN A 99 14.24 54.28 7.16
CA GLN A 99 12.98 53.58 6.91
C GLN A 99 12.13 54.28 5.84
N GLY A 100 12.62 55.41 5.30
CA GLY A 100 11.93 56.23 4.31
C GLY A 100 12.69 56.32 2.99
N ASN A 101 12.58 57.44 2.29
CA ASN A 101 13.28 57.63 1.02
C ASN A 101 14.46 58.60 1.17
N PHE A 102 15.68 58.08 1.06
CA PHE A 102 16.91 58.85 1.14
C PHE A 102 17.48 59.10 -0.26
N ILE A 103 17.60 60.36 -0.66
CA ILE A 103 18.09 60.77 -1.98
C ILE A 103 19.23 61.77 -1.80
N THR A 104 20.38 61.49 -2.40
CA THR A 104 21.52 62.40 -2.46
C THR A 104 22.03 62.53 -3.88
N GLU A 105 22.44 63.74 -4.28
CA GLU A 105 23.13 64.00 -5.56
C GLU A 105 24.67 63.95 -5.42
N ASN A 106 25.20 63.75 -4.21
CA ASN A 106 26.62 63.51 -3.95
C ASN A 106 26.86 62.11 -3.39
N THR A 107 28.12 61.70 -3.38
CA THR A 107 28.58 60.50 -2.67
C THR A 107 28.11 60.46 -1.23
N LEU A 108 27.47 59.35 -0.85
CA LEU A 108 27.08 59.07 0.52
C LEU A 108 28.26 58.44 1.26
N ASN A 109 28.81 59.14 2.25
CA ASN A 109 29.97 58.68 3.02
C ASN A 109 29.52 58.03 4.33
N ILE A 110 29.82 56.75 4.51
CA ILE A 110 29.41 55.96 5.69
C ILE A 110 30.65 55.39 6.38
N ASN A 111 31.15 56.10 7.39
CA ASN A 111 32.22 55.61 8.26
C ASN A 111 31.68 54.93 9.52
N GLY A 112 30.43 55.20 9.91
CA GLY A 112 29.77 54.65 11.09
C GLY A 112 28.83 53.48 10.79
N THR A 113 27.63 53.52 11.36
CA THR A 113 26.60 52.48 11.15
C THR A 113 25.42 53.03 10.33
N PHE A 114 24.98 52.27 9.34
CA PHE A 114 23.83 52.61 8.51
C PHE A 114 22.86 51.43 8.41
N PHE A 115 21.67 51.58 8.96
CA PHE A 115 20.56 50.64 8.81
C PHE A 115 19.68 51.14 7.67
N ASN A 116 19.60 50.41 6.57
CA ASN A 116 18.71 50.70 5.47
C ASN A 116 17.58 49.68 5.40
N GLU A 117 16.37 50.10 5.73
CA GLU A 117 15.14 49.29 5.65
C GLU A 117 14.23 49.73 4.48
N ALA A 118 14.66 50.74 3.71
CA ALA A 118 13.88 51.34 2.64
C ALA A 118 14.80 51.77 1.46
N THR A 119 14.54 52.90 0.81
CA THR A 119 15.26 53.27 -0.42
C THR A 119 16.37 54.28 -0.16
N VAL A 120 17.53 54.03 -0.78
CA VAL A 120 18.63 54.98 -0.92
C VAL A 120 18.90 55.17 -2.41
N THR A 121 18.96 56.42 -2.87
CA THR A 121 19.42 56.78 -4.21
C THR A 121 20.61 57.73 -4.08
N ALA A 122 21.74 57.35 -4.65
CA ALA A 122 22.97 58.15 -4.64
C ALA A 122 23.76 57.91 -5.94
N PRO A 123 24.66 58.82 -6.36
CA PRO A 123 25.62 58.48 -7.40
C PRO A 123 26.52 57.34 -6.95
N SER A 124 27.17 57.51 -5.79
CA SER A 124 28.11 56.56 -5.23
C SER A 124 27.93 56.43 -3.72
N VAL A 125 28.26 55.27 -3.17
CA VAL A 125 28.39 55.03 -1.72
C VAL A 125 29.84 54.73 -1.43
N TYR A 126 30.44 55.49 -0.52
CA TYR A 126 31.77 55.21 0.01
C TYR A 126 31.62 54.82 1.47
N THR A 127 32.05 53.61 1.84
CA THR A 127 31.88 53.11 3.20
C THR A 127 33.16 52.51 3.77
N ASN A 128 33.46 52.90 5.01
CA ASN A 128 34.41 52.22 5.91
C ASN A 128 33.69 51.58 7.10
N GLY A 129 32.35 51.62 7.10
CA GLY A 129 31.52 51.33 8.26
C GLY A 129 30.74 50.03 8.13
N TYR A 130 29.73 49.89 8.98
CA TYR A 130 28.77 48.79 8.94
C TYR A 130 27.47 49.25 8.26
N ILE A 131 27.05 48.53 7.21
CA ILE A 131 25.77 48.73 6.54
C ILE A 131 24.92 47.47 6.72
N CYS A 132 23.81 47.62 7.43
CA CYS A 132 22.75 46.61 7.46
C CYS A 132 21.68 47.04 6.45
N ASN A 133 21.77 46.53 5.23
CA ASN A 133 20.82 46.81 4.16
C ASN A 133 19.81 45.67 4.07
N SER A 134 18.57 45.93 4.45
CA SER A 134 17.38 45.11 4.19
C SER A 134 16.42 45.75 3.17
N GLY A 135 16.68 47.01 2.79
CA GLY A 135 15.98 47.75 1.74
C GLY A 135 16.68 47.70 0.38
N THR A 136 16.66 48.81 -0.36
CA THR A 136 17.29 48.95 -1.68
C THR A 136 18.21 50.16 -1.72
N ILE A 137 19.46 49.96 -2.15
CA ILE A 137 20.43 51.02 -2.45
C ILE A 137 20.63 51.03 -3.97
N THR A 138 20.22 52.10 -4.65
CA THR A 138 20.39 52.26 -6.09
C THR A 138 21.44 53.31 -6.40
N LEU A 139 22.44 52.92 -7.18
CA LEU A 139 23.61 53.72 -7.53
C LEU A 139 23.75 53.89 -9.03
N THR A 140 24.17 55.09 -9.46
CA THR A 140 24.45 55.36 -10.87
C THR A 140 25.92 55.23 -11.23
N ASP A 141 26.79 55.11 -10.24
CA ASP A 141 28.25 55.05 -10.35
C ASP A 141 28.76 53.88 -9.49
N GLU A 142 29.43 54.16 -8.36
CA GLU A 142 30.20 53.15 -7.62
C GLU A 142 29.65 52.83 -6.22
N PHE A 143 29.69 51.54 -5.83
CA PHE A 143 29.67 51.13 -4.42
C PHE A 143 31.09 50.78 -3.97
N TYR A 144 31.72 51.63 -3.17
CA TYR A 144 33.08 51.43 -2.66
C TYR A 144 33.08 51.00 -1.19
N ALA A 145 33.37 49.72 -0.96
CA ALA A 145 33.49 49.13 0.37
C ALA A 145 34.96 48.99 0.78
N HIS A 146 35.39 49.77 1.77
CA HIS A 146 36.81 49.88 2.16
C HIS A 146 37.00 49.45 3.63
N GLY A 147 37.24 48.15 3.83
CA GLY A 147 37.20 47.47 5.13
C GLY A 147 35.79 47.42 5.76
N ALA A 148 34.77 47.71 4.96
CA ALA A 148 33.37 47.79 5.37
C ALA A 148 32.73 46.41 5.53
N LEU A 149 31.69 46.32 6.37
CA LEU A 149 30.85 45.13 6.53
C LEU A 149 29.44 45.45 6.03
N ILE A 150 28.94 44.66 5.09
CA ILE A 150 27.60 44.81 4.50
C ILE A 150 26.81 43.52 4.68
N ASP A 151 25.59 43.61 5.22
CA ASP A 151 24.73 42.45 5.53
C ASP A 151 23.23 42.83 5.49
N CYS A 152 22.34 41.91 5.88
CA CYS A 152 20.91 42.08 6.21
C CYS A 152 19.84 41.83 5.11
N GLY A 153 20.20 41.24 3.97
CA GLY A 153 19.24 40.65 3.02
C GLY A 153 18.64 41.58 1.96
N GLY A 154 19.10 42.81 1.84
CA GLY A 154 18.58 43.83 0.92
C GLY A 154 19.21 43.78 -0.48
N THR A 155 18.83 44.74 -1.31
CA THR A 155 19.34 44.90 -2.68
C THR A 155 20.32 46.05 -2.77
N ILE A 156 21.44 45.83 -3.46
CA ILE A 156 22.35 46.89 -3.92
C ILE A 156 22.35 46.83 -5.44
N GLU A 157 21.81 47.86 -6.06
CA GLU A 157 21.80 48.05 -7.50
C GLU A 157 22.97 48.96 -7.89
N THR A 158 24.03 48.35 -8.42
CA THR A 158 25.26 49.01 -8.87
C THR A 158 25.89 48.19 -9.99
N CYS A 159 26.59 48.86 -10.91
CA CYS A 159 27.40 48.21 -11.93
C CYS A 159 28.90 48.33 -11.65
N GLU A 160 29.28 48.86 -10.48
CA GLU A 160 30.66 49.14 -10.10
C GLU A 160 30.86 48.96 -8.58
N LEU A 161 30.71 47.74 -8.10
CA LEU A 161 31.06 47.32 -6.75
C LEU A 161 32.57 47.09 -6.66
N ASN A 162 33.21 47.85 -5.79
CA ASN A 162 34.64 47.80 -5.49
C ASN A 162 34.80 47.49 -3.99
N MET A 163 35.66 46.52 -3.67
CA MET A 163 35.87 46.05 -2.30
C MET A 163 37.36 45.93 -1.99
N ASN A 164 37.83 46.67 -1.00
CA ASN A 164 39.24 46.75 -0.63
C ASN A 164 39.43 46.69 0.89
N SER A 165 40.59 46.22 1.36
CA SER A 165 40.91 46.20 2.78
C SER A 165 41.25 47.59 3.35
N ASN A 166 40.85 47.88 4.59
CA ASN A 166 41.19 49.10 5.31
C ASN A 166 41.44 48.87 6.80
N ASN A 167 42.68 49.05 7.26
CA ASN A 167 43.03 48.91 8.68
C ASN A 167 42.31 49.93 9.59
N ASN A 168 41.87 51.07 9.06
CA ASN A 168 41.18 52.09 9.84
C ASN A 168 39.69 51.76 10.08
N ALA A 169 39.15 50.74 9.41
CA ALA A 169 37.75 50.32 9.56
C ALA A 169 37.53 49.36 10.75
N VAL A 170 38.61 48.77 11.28
CA VAL A 170 38.57 47.71 12.32
C VAL A 170 37.80 48.12 13.57
N ASP A 171 37.86 49.40 13.96
CA ASP A 171 37.17 49.91 15.14
C ASP A 171 35.63 49.87 14.99
N VAL A 172 35.13 49.87 13.75
CA VAL A 172 33.70 49.86 13.43
C VAL A 172 33.23 48.48 13.00
N THR A 173 33.96 47.82 12.09
CA THR A 173 33.55 46.54 11.49
C THR A 173 34.14 45.32 12.19
N GLY A 174 35.21 45.51 12.96
CA GLY A 174 35.95 44.43 13.63
C GLY A 174 36.92 43.67 12.72
N SER A 175 37.05 44.06 11.44
CA SER A 175 37.95 43.47 10.45
C SER A 175 38.53 44.56 9.55
N ALA A 176 39.74 44.34 9.02
CA ALA A 176 40.27 45.21 7.97
C ALA A 176 39.78 44.78 6.59
N THR A 177 39.27 43.56 6.45
CA THR A 177 38.76 42.99 5.20
C THR A 177 37.38 43.56 4.91
N ALA A 178 37.10 43.92 3.65
CA ALA A 178 35.76 44.27 3.23
C ALA A 178 34.92 42.98 3.12
N GLU A 179 33.75 42.93 3.74
CA GLU A 179 32.92 41.74 3.81
C GLU A 179 31.48 42.04 3.33
N LEU A 180 30.96 41.20 2.43
CA LEU A 180 29.62 41.28 1.88
C LEU A 180 28.88 39.95 2.12
N PHE A 181 27.78 40.02 2.86
CA PHE A 181 26.93 38.88 3.22
C PHE A 181 25.47 39.17 2.89
N ASN A 182 24.69 38.14 2.59
CA ASN A 182 23.23 38.22 2.46
C ASN A 182 22.76 39.46 1.67
N GLN A 183 23.20 39.67 0.43
CA GLN A 183 22.76 40.80 -0.40
C GLN A 183 22.36 40.32 -1.79
N ASN A 184 21.40 41.01 -2.40
CA ASN A 184 21.11 40.88 -3.82
C ASN A 184 21.86 41.98 -4.57
N LEU A 185 22.92 41.62 -5.29
CA LEU A 185 23.66 42.52 -6.17
C LEU A 185 23.00 42.56 -7.54
N CYS A 186 22.60 43.74 -7.99
CA CYS A 186 21.95 43.89 -9.29
C CYS A 186 22.70 44.92 -10.14
N CYS A 187 22.82 44.66 -11.44
CA CYS A 187 23.27 45.65 -12.41
C CYS A 187 22.26 45.74 -13.56
N SER A 188 21.75 46.94 -13.78
CA SER A 188 20.73 47.23 -14.79
C SER A 188 21.33 47.65 -16.14
N ASP A 189 22.67 47.68 -16.28
CA ASP A 189 23.35 47.99 -17.53
C ASP A 189 23.37 46.76 -18.47
N PRO A 190 22.67 46.81 -19.63
CA PRO A 190 22.65 45.71 -20.59
C PRO A 190 23.98 45.50 -21.33
N GLY A 191 24.89 46.48 -21.32
CA GLY A 191 26.21 46.39 -21.94
C GLY A 191 27.28 45.77 -21.04
N PHE A 192 27.10 45.87 -19.72
CA PHE A 192 27.99 45.32 -18.72
C PHE A 192 27.17 44.78 -17.53
N PRO A 193 26.58 43.58 -17.62
CA PRO A 193 25.65 43.05 -16.61
C PRO A 193 26.35 42.60 -15.31
N SER A 194 27.59 43.01 -15.09
CA SER A 194 28.35 42.71 -13.89
C SER A 194 28.20 43.84 -12.89
N PRO A 195 27.76 43.54 -11.66
CA PRO A 195 27.79 44.54 -10.61
C PRO A 195 29.20 44.79 -10.09
N PHE A 196 30.20 44.00 -10.48
CA PHE A 196 31.58 44.16 -10.03
C PHE A 196 32.38 45.12 -10.90
N GLY A 197 33.07 46.05 -10.25
CA GLY A 197 34.14 46.85 -10.83
C GLY A 197 35.52 46.19 -10.64
N THR A 198 36.50 46.99 -10.22
CA THR A 198 37.85 46.51 -9.85
C THR A 198 37.89 46.10 -8.39
N LEU A 199 37.88 44.80 -8.12
CA LEU A 199 38.12 44.26 -6.78
C LEU A 199 39.64 44.23 -6.50
N GLU A 200 40.12 45.01 -5.53
CA GLU A 200 41.55 45.10 -5.18
C GLU A 200 41.82 44.78 -3.69
N GLY A 201 42.83 43.95 -3.41
CA GLY A 201 43.20 43.60 -2.03
C GLY A 201 42.32 42.52 -1.41
N ASP A 202 42.26 42.48 -0.08
CA ASP A 202 41.54 41.42 0.66
C ASP A 202 40.05 41.78 0.82
N TYR A 203 39.18 40.92 0.30
CA TYR A 203 37.73 40.99 0.45
C TYR A 203 37.11 39.60 0.64
N VAL A 204 35.89 39.56 1.20
CA VAL A 204 35.06 38.36 1.34
C VAL A 204 33.67 38.66 0.80
N ILE A 205 33.21 37.84 -0.14
CA ILE A 205 31.82 37.81 -0.60
C ILE A 205 31.31 36.41 -0.28
N ASP A 206 30.26 36.32 0.53
CA ASP A 206 29.67 35.04 0.90
C ASP A 206 28.77 34.53 -0.22
N SER A 207 29.28 33.59 -1.00
CA SER A 207 28.55 32.98 -2.11
C SER A 207 27.27 32.26 -1.67
N SER A 208 27.12 31.89 -0.38
CA SER A 208 25.92 31.23 0.13
C SER A 208 24.76 32.21 0.43
N GLY A 209 25.08 33.48 0.66
CA GLY A 209 24.09 34.51 1.00
C GLY A 209 23.94 35.59 -0.08
N VAL A 210 24.94 35.77 -0.94
CA VAL A 210 24.94 36.81 -1.97
C VAL A 210 24.42 36.27 -3.30
N SER A 211 23.38 36.91 -3.83
CA SER A 211 22.80 36.60 -5.14
C SER A 211 22.95 37.76 -6.12
N PHE A 212 22.85 37.47 -7.41
CA PHE A 212 23.00 38.39 -8.53
C PHE A 212 21.70 38.47 -9.30
N CYS A 213 20.93 39.56 -9.16
CA CYS A 213 19.61 39.67 -9.78
C CYS A 213 18.70 38.44 -9.50
N SER A 214 18.80 37.85 -8.30
CA SER A 214 18.11 36.61 -7.88
C SER A 214 18.69 35.29 -8.42
N LEU A 215 19.84 35.31 -9.10
CA LEU A 215 20.62 34.12 -9.44
C LEU A 215 21.73 33.90 -8.40
N PRO A 216 22.01 32.67 -7.96
CA PRO A 216 23.15 32.40 -7.09
C PRO A 216 24.47 32.78 -7.77
N LEU A 217 25.44 33.26 -6.97
CA LEU A 217 26.80 33.55 -7.46
C LEU A 217 27.50 32.27 -7.94
N GLN A 218 27.37 31.23 -7.13
CA GLN A 218 27.83 29.88 -7.43
C GLN A 218 26.60 28.98 -7.34
N PRO A 219 26.06 28.49 -8.47
CA PRO A 219 24.91 27.61 -8.44
C PRO A 219 25.30 26.29 -7.76
N ASP A 220 24.39 25.76 -6.94
CA ASP A 220 24.50 24.47 -6.28
C ASP A 220 23.22 23.65 -6.49
N ALA A 221 23.29 22.65 -7.37
CA ALA A 221 22.21 21.72 -7.64
C ALA A 221 22.19 20.52 -6.68
N GLY A 222 23.20 20.40 -5.81
CA GLY A 222 23.39 19.28 -4.90
C GLY A 222 24.05 18.07 -5.54
N ILE A 223 24.06 16.96 -4.80
CA ILE A 223 24.62 15.67 -5.27
C ILE A 223 23.62 14.90 -6.12
N ASP A 224 24.11 13.93 -6.89
CA ASP A 224 23.25 12.95 -7.56
C ASP A 224 22.46 12.09 -6.55
N ILE A 225 21.23 11.74 -6.92
CA ILE A 225 20.28 11.02 -6.07
C ILE A 225 19.86 9.73 -6.76
N ASN A 226 19.95 8.62 -6.05
CA ASN A 226 19.47 7.31 -6.50
C ASN A 226 18.40 6.82 -5.53
N THR A 227 17.19 6.57 -6.03
CA THR A 227 16.09 6.03 -5.23
C THR A 227 15.28 5.00 -6.02
N SER A 228 14.41 4.28 -5.34
CA SER A 228 13.53 3.31 -5.99
C SER A 228 12.12 3.31 -5.40
N THR A 229 11.15 2.94 -6.23
CA THR A 229 9.74 2.80 -5.86
C THR A 229 9.13 1.58 -6.54
N CYS A 230 7.94 1.17 -6.13
CA CYS A 230 7.20 0.09 -6.77
C CYS A 230 6.32 0.60 -7.91
N GLU A 231 6.10 -0.25 -8.92
CA GLU A 231 5.06 -0.02 -9.93
C GLU A 231 3.71 0.33 -9.26
N GLY A 232 3.02 1.34 -9.79
CA GLY A 232 1.73 1.79 -9.24
C GLY A 232 1.81 2.85 -8.14
N ALA A 233 3.00 3.29 -7.72
CA ALA A 233 3.14 4.50 -6.91
C ALA A 233 2.55 5.72 -7.65
N THR A 234 1.90 6.63 -6.92
CA THR A 234 1.08 7.67 -7.53
C THR A 234 1.90 8.88 -7.98
N GLN A 235 2.64 9.53 -7.06
CA GLN A 235 3.35 10.78 -7.32
C GLN A 235 4.57 10.90 -6.41
N ILE A 236 5.67 11.40 -6.95
CA ILE A 236 6.93 11.70 -6.24
C ILE A 236 7.22 13.19 -6.45
N ASN A 237 7.40 13.94 -5.36
CA ASN A 237 7.85 15.32 -5.42
C ASN A 237 9.38 15.33 -5.47
N LEU A 238 9.98 15.66 -6.62
CA LEU A 238 11.43 15.64 -6.80
C LEU A 238 12.15 16.65 -5.89
N TYR A 239 11.52 17.79 -5.56
CA TYR A 239 12.08 18.74 -4.60
C TYR A 239 12.24 18.15 -3.20
N SER A 240 11.45 17.15 -2.82
CA SER A 240 11.57 16.48 -1.52
C SER A 240 12.77 15.53 -1.43
N LEU A 241 13.39 15.20 -2.57
CA LEU A 241 14.57 14.35 -2.64
C LEU A 241 15.86 15.15 -2.54
N LEU A 242 15.82 16.44 -2.85
CA LEU A 242 16.96 17.34 -2.77
C LEU A 242 17.39 17.58 -1.32
N SER A 243 18.70 17.80 -1.12
CA SER A 243 19.23 18.17 0.19
C SER A 243 18.87 19.62 0.57
N SER A 244 18.95 19.97 1.85
CA SER A 244 18.52 21.28 2.33
C SER A 244 19.45 22.45 1.99
N ASP A 245 20.64 22.14 1.49
CA ASP A 245 21.71 23.07 1.13
C ASP A 245 21.71 23.47 -0.36
N VAL A 246 20.89 22.82 -1.20
CA VAL A 246 20.78 23.18 -2.62
C VAL A 246 20.08 24.52 -2.83
N ASP A 247 20.35 25.15 -3.96
CA ASP A 247 19.59 26.30 -4.41
C ASP A 247 18.17 25.86 -4.84
N PRO A 248 17.09 26.39 -4.24
CA PRO A 248 15.73 25.88 -4.45
C PRO A 248 15.06 26.38 -5.74
N ASN A 249 15.69 27.29 -6.47
CA ASN A 249 15.13 27.95 -7.67
C ASN A 249 15.58 27.28 -8.99
N GLY A 250 16.05 26.04 -8.93
CA GLY A 250 16.38 25.26 -10.12
C GLY A 250 15.15 24.74 -10.86
N THR A 251 15.39 24.09 -11.99
CA THR A 251 14.35 23.51 -12.86
C THR A 251 14.63 22.05 -13.14
N PHE A 252 13.58 21.22 -13.19
CA PHE A 252 13.70 19.81 -13.55
C PHE A 252 13.48 19.58 -15.05
N SER A 253 14.23 18.63 -15.61
CA SER A 253 14.03 18.10 -16.95
C SER A 253 14.13 16.57 -16.98
N GLU A 254 13.48 15.93 -17.94
CA GLU A 254 13.60 14.48 -18.17
C GLU A 254 14.73 14.21 -19.17
N VAL A 255 15.62 13.27 -18.87
CA VAL A 255 16.65 12.82 -19.83
C VAL A 255 16.00 12.05 -20.98
N ASN A 256 15.05 11.16 -20.63
CA ASN A 256 14.24 10.40 -21.57
C ASN A 256 12.79 10.82 -21.41
N PRO A 257 12.24 11.67 -22.29
CA PRO A 257 10.94 12.28 -22.08
C PRO A 257 9.82 11.24 -22.06
N THR A 258 9.21 11.07 -20.90
CA THR A 258 7.98 10.28 -20.71
C THR A 258 6.74 11.16 -20.72
N GLY A 259 6.92 12.46 -20.43
CA GLY A 259 5.83 13.41 -20.21
C GLY A 259 5.15 13.25 -18.84
N SER A 260 5.77 12.52 -17.91
CA SER A 260 5.19 12.21 -16.60
C SER A 260 5.67 13.13 -15.49
N LEU A 261 6.67 13.97 -15.76
CA LEU A 261 7.10 15.08 -14.92
C LEU A 261 6.32 16.35 -15.26
N ASP A 262 5.75 17.01 -14.25
CA ASP A 262 5.37 18.42 -14.33
C ASP A 262 6.57 19.28 -13.90
N PRO A 263 7.28 19.94 -14.84
CA PRO A 263 8.48 20.71 -14.54
C PRO A 263 8.20 21.97 -13.73
N THR A 264 6.94 22.45 -13.67
CA THR A 264 6.58 23.64 -12.88
C THR A 264 6.46 23.29 -11.41
N THR A 265 5.89 22.12 -11.10
CA THR A 265 5.65 21.67 -9.73
C THR A 265 6.72 20.72 -9.21
N GLY A 266 7.56 20.17 -10.09
CA GLY A 266 8.54 19.13 -9.74
C GLY A 266 7.89 17.79 -9.39
N ILE A 267 6.62 17.58 -9.75
CA ILE A 267 5.88 16.36 -9.45
C ILE A 267 6.08 15.37 -10.60
N PHE A 268 6.68 14.23 -10.29
CA PHE A 268 6.81 13.08 -11.17
C PHE A 268 5.72 12.04 -10.88
N SER A 269 4.96 11.64 -11.90
CA SER A 269 3.96 10.57 -11.82
C SER A 269 4.51 9.25 -12.34
N SER A 270 4.65 8.25 -11.48
CA SER A 270 5.01 6.88 -11.91
C SER A 270 3.82 6.07 -12.44
N ALA A 271 2.61 6.61 -12.40
CA ALA A 271 1.41 5.91 -12.86
C ALA A 271 1.47 5.63 -14.37
N GLY A 272 1.32 4.36 -14.76
CA GLY A 272 1.32 3.92 -16.16
C GLY A 272 2.71 3.75 -16.77
N LEU A 273 3.78 3.98 -16.01
CA LEU A 273 5.14 3.69 -16.42
C LEU A 273 5.48 2.21 -16.17
N SER A 274 6.22 1.61 -17.11
CA SER A 274 6.78 0.28 -16.93
C SER A 274 7.91 0.30 -15.89
N SER A 275 8.17 -0.83 -15.23
CA SER A 275 9.42 -1.00 -14.48
C SER A 275 10.66 -0.66 -15.32
N GLY A 276 11.63 -0.05 -14.67
CA GLY A 276 12.80 0.52 -15.31
C GLY A 276 13.34 1.74 -14.58
N THR A 277 14.39 2.32 -15.14
CA THR A 277 15.08 3.47 -14.56
C THR A 277 14.69 4.75 -15.28
N TYR A 278 14.28 5.75 -14.51
CA TYR A 278 13.88 7.07 -14.99
C TYR A 278 14.83 8.12 -14.44
N THR A 279 15.42 8.91 -15.35
CA THR A 279 16.46 9.88 -15.01
C THR A 279 15.96 11.29 -15.25
N PHE A 280 16.16 12.15 -14.24
CA PHE A 280 15.83 13.57 -14.27
C PHE A 280 17.10 14.38 -13.99
N ILE A 281 17.17 15.59 -14.54
CA ILE A 281 18.23 16.55 -14.26
C ILE A 281 17.61 17.74 -13.54
N TYR A 282 18.15 18.08 -12.37
CA TYR A 282 17.88 19.33 -11.68
C TYR A 282 18.97 20.34 -12.04
N THR A 283 18.60 21.40 -12.74
CA THR A 283 19.55 22.44 -13.19
C THR A 283 19.33 23.71 -12.39
N VAL A 284 20.39 24.21 -11.76
CA VAL A 284 20.42 25.53 -11.11
C VAL A 284 21.20 26.49 -12.01
N ALA A 285 20.52 27.53 -12.49
CA ALA A 285 21.17 28.60 -13.24
C ALA A 285 21.83 29.59 -12.27
N GLY A 286 23.11 29.88 -12.50
CA GLY A 286 23.87 30.85 -11.74
C GLY A 286 24.22 32.10 -12.55
N TYR A 287 24.92 33.01 -11.90
CA TYR A 287 25.43 34.23 -12.50
C TYR A 287 26.34 33.96 -13.71
N ASN A 288 26.34 34.88 -14.69
CA ASN A 288 27.19 34.82 -15.90
C ASN A 288 27.08 33.52 -16.71
N SER A 289 25.86 33.00 -16.88
CA SER A 289 25.58 31.72 -17.56
C SER A 289 26.30 30.52 -16.95
N SER A 290 26.73 30.61 -15.69
CA SER A 290 27.12 29.41 -14.94
C SER A 290 25.89 28.56 -14.66
N SER A 291 26.10 27.27 -14.50
CA SER A 291 25.06 26.34 -14.09
C SER A 291 25.68 25.19 -13.32
N ASP A 292 24.89 24.60 -12.44
CA ASP A 292 25.20 23.34 -11.80
C ASP A 292 24.03 22.36 -12.02
N GLU A 293 24.33 21.07 -12.06
CA GLU A 293 23.37 20.01 -12.37
C GLU A 293 23.52 18.82 -11.42
N SER A 294 22.38 18.29 -10.97
CA SER A 294 22.28 17.05 -10.21
C SER A 294 21.42 16.05 -10.98
N GLU A 295 21.89 14.80 -11.07
CA GLU A 295 21.15 13.70 -11.66
C GLU A 295 20.29 12.98 -10.61
N ILE A 296 19.00 12.83 -10.89
CA ILE A 296 18.07 12.07 -10.06
C ILE A 296 17.63 10.82 -10.82
N GLU A 297 18.05 9.66 -10.31
CA GLU A 297 17.68 8.36 -10.82
C GLU A 297 16.60 7.72 -9.94
N ILE A 298 15.44 7.44 -10.53
CA ILE A 298 14.33 6.72 -9.89
C ILE A 298 14.15 5.37 -10.59
N THR A 299 14.43 4.30 -9.87
CA THR A 299 14.17 2.93 -10.33
C THR A 299 12.76 2.48 -9.94
N ILE A 300 11.90 2.23 -10.92
CA ILE A 300 10.59 1.60 -10.73
C ILE A 300 10.78 0.08 -10.75
N ASN A 301 10.61 -0.55 -9.60
CA ASN A 301 10.70 -2.00 -9.42
C ASN A 301 9.38 -2.68 -9.78
N PRO A 302 9.41 -3.81 -10.52
CA PRO A 302 8.21 -4.53 -10.90
C PRO A 302 7.53 -5.18 -9.69
N ILE A 303 6.19 -5.27 -9.75
CA ILE A 303 5.44 -6.16 -8.88
C ILE A 303 5.39 -7.53 -9.56
N ILE A 304 5.92 -8.56 -8.90
CA ILE A 304 5.96 -9.92 -9.46
C ILE A 304 4.67 -10.64 -9.09
N TYR A 305 4.05 -11.25 -10.10
CA TYR A 305 2.87 -12.10 -9.95
C TYR A 305 3.22 -13.53 -10.36
N SER A 306 2.79 -14.52 -9.59
CA SER A 306 2.90 -15.93 -9.96
C SER A 306 1.55 -16.62 -9.83
N VAL A 307 1.15 -17.37 -10.85
CA VAL A 307 -0.05 -18.20 -10.81
C VAL A 307 0.36 -19.66 -10.84
N SER A 308 -0.17 -20.45 -9.92
CA SER A 308 -0.04 -21.91 -9.90
C SER A 308 -1.43 -22.55 -9.89
N GLU A 309 -1.57 -23.70 -10.54
CA GLU A 309 -2.81 -24.48 -10.56
C GLU A 309 -2.64 -25.75 -9.73
N LEU A 310 -3.65 -26.11 -8.94
CA LEU A 310 -3.70 -27.36 -8.19
C LEU A 310 -5.08 -27.99 -8.33
N VAL A 311 -5.10 -29.30 -8.62
CA VAL A 311 -6.31 -30.12 -8.55
C VAL A 311 -6.17 -31.03 -7.33
N ALA A 312 -7.14 -30.97 -6.42
CA ALA A 312 -7.18 -31.77 -5.20
C ALA A 312 -8.53 -32.50 -5.06
N CYS A 313 -8.57 -33.56 -4.28
CA CYS A 313 -9.81 -34.24 -3.92
C CYS A 313 -10.47 -33.54 -2.73
N SER A 314 -11.79 -33.65 -2.58
CA SER A 314 -12.49 -33.13 -1.40
C SER A 314 -11.94 -33.70 -0.09
N SER A 315 -11.44 -34.93 -0.12
CA SER A 315 -10.78 -35.60 1.01
C SER A 315 -9.44 -34.98 1.42
N ASP A 316 -8.80 -34.18 0.56
CA ASP A 316 -7.52 -33.54 0.84
C ASP A 316 -7.68 -32.20 1.57
N LEU A 317 -8.92 -31.75 1.77
CA LEU A 317 -9.20 -30.49 2.46
C LEU A 317 -9.05 -30.64 3.99
N PRO A 318 -8.48 -29.62 4.68
CA PRO A 318 -7.99 -28.36 4.12
C PRO A 318 -6.59 -28.47 3.49
N ILE A 319 -6.39 -27.78 2.36
CA ILE A 319 -5.08 -27.66 1.71
C ILE A 319 -4.29 -26.52 2.36
N GLU A 320 -3.09 -26.81 2.85
CA GLU A 320 -2.16 -25.79 3.36
C GLU A 320 -1.32 -25.21 2.22
N TRP A 321 -1.51 -23.93 1.91
CA TRP A 321 -0.78 -23.23 0.85
C TRP A 321 -0.27 -21.88 1.34
N ASN A 322 1.05 -21.69 1.35
CA ASN A 322 1.71 -20.46 1.81
C ASN A 322 1.25 -19.98 3.22
N GLY A 323 0.90 -20.93 4.10
CA GLY A 323 0.40 -20.63 5.45
C GLY A 323 -1.10 -20.31 5.53
N LEU A 324 -1.84 -20.42 4.43
CA LEU A 324 -3.30 -20.37 4.39
C LEU A 324 -3.89 -21.79 4.41
N SER A 325 -4.96 -21.98 5.16
CA SER A 325 -5.74 -23.23 5.22
C SER A 325 -6.97 -23.07 4.32
N LEU A 326 -6.95 -23.71 3.14
CA LEU A 326 -7.96 -23.55 2.10
C LEU A 326 -8.98 -24.70 2.18
N ASN A 327 -10.26 -24.34 2.30
CA ASN A 327 -11.35 -25.30 2.50
C ASN A 327 -12.23 -25.49 1.25
N ASP A 328 -12.03 -24.66 0.22
CA ASP A 328 -12.89 -24.64 -0.97
C ASP A 328 -12.07 -24.33 -2.22
N ALA A 329 -12.57 -24.78 -3.37
CA ALA A 329 -12.06 -24.41 -4.68
C ALA A 329 -12.15 -22.88 -4.89
N GLY A 330 -11.28 -22.35 -5.74
CA GLY A 330 -11.27 -20.94 -6.10
C GLY A 330 -9.87 -20.38 -6.30
N SER A 331 -9.83 -19.09 -6.65
CA SER A 331 -8.59 -18.33 -6.77
C SER A 331 -8.25 -17.70 -5.42
N HIS A 332 -7.14 -18.15 -4.83
CA HIS A 332 -6.64 -17.69 -3.54
C HIS A 332 -5.32 -16.97 -3.73
N SER A 333 -5.10 -15.85 -3.04
CA SER A 333 -3.86 -15.08 -3.19
C SER A 333 -3.25 -14.72 -1.84
N VAL A 334 -1.92 -14.59 -1.84
CA VAL A 334 -1.14 -14.13 -0.70
C VAL A 334 -0.12 -13.10 -1.17
N THR A 335 0.05 -12.05 -0.37
CA THR A 335 1.08 -11.03 -0.58
C THR A 335 2.33 -11.45 0.18
N LEU A 336 3.44 -11.59 -0.54
CA LEU A 336 4.74 -11.99 -0.01
C LEU A 336 5.68 -10.79 0.00
N MET A 337 6.26 -10.52 1.17
CA MET A 337 7.12 -9.36 1.34
C MET A 337 8.46 -9.54 0.62
N SER A 338 8.82 -8.59 -0.24
CA SER A 338 10.13 -8.59 -0.90
C SER A 338 11.18 -7.97 0.02
N MET A 339 12.15 -8.78 0.47
CA MET A 339 13.29 -8.29 1.27
C MET A 339 14.32 -7.50 0.44
N ASN A 340 14.27 -7.56 -0.89
CA ASN A 340 15.27 -6.93 -1.77
C ASN A 340 14.80 -5.60 -2.35
N THR A 341 13.53 -5.51 -2.77
CA THR A 341 12.98 -4.33 -3.46
C THR A 341 11.94 -3.58 -2.64
N GLY A 342 11.44 -4.16 -1.54
CA GLY A 342 10.31 -3.62 -0.78
C GLY A 342 8.97 -3.67 -1.54
N CYS A 343 8.96 -4.13 -2.79
CA CYS A 343 7.77 -4.31 -3.60
C CYS A 343 7.26 -5.73 -3.43
N ASP A 344 6.18 -5.87 -2.66
CA ASP A 344 5.61 -7.17 -2.35
C ASP A 344 5.20 -7.89 -3.64
N SER A 345 5.39 -9.21 -3.65
CA SER A 345 4.94 -10.08 -4.73
C SER A 345 3.57 -10.66 -4.39
N VAL A 346 2.79 -11.02 -5.40
CA VAL A 346 1.50 -11.69 -5.21
C VAL A 346 1.59 -13.08 -5.81
N ALA A 347 1.48 -14.09 -4.96
CA ALA A 347 1.26 -15.46 -5.42
C ALA A 347 -0.25 -15.73 -5.45
N THR A 348 -0.70 -16.41 -6.50
CA THR A 348 -2.08 -16.84 -6.68
C THR A 348 -2.11 -18.35 -6.92
N LEU A 349 -2.98 -19.06 -6.20
CA LEU A 349 -3.31 -20.45 -6.43
C LEU A 349 -4.74 -20.53 -6.99
N ASP A 350 -4.87 -21.10 -8.18
CA ASP A 350 -6.16 -21.52 -8.70
C ASP A 350 -6.39 -22.99 -8.29
N LEU A 351 -7.17 -23.18 -7.23
CA LEU A 351 -7.48 -24.48 -6.64
C LEU A 351 -8.78 -25.02 -7.24
N SER A 352 -8.70 -26.18 -7.88
CA SER A 352 -9.86 -26.98 -8.30
C SER A 352 -10.04 -28.17 -7.36
N VAL A 353 -11.25 -28.35 -6.83
CA VAL A 353 -11.57 -29.48 -5.95
C VAL A 353 -12.52 -30.41 -6.68
N THR A 354 -12.15 -31.69 -6.75
CA THR A 354 -12.96 -32.75 -7.34
C THR A 354 -13.79 -33.43 -6.26
N PHE A 355 -15.11 -33.48 -6.48
CA PHE A 355 -16.08 -34.16 -5.63
C PHE A 355 -16.63 -35.36 -6.40
N LEU A 356 -16.64 -36.52 -5.77
CA LEU A 356 -17.17 -37.76 -6.34
C LEU A 356 -18.36 -38.21 -5.50
N ASP A 357 -19.56 -38.22 -6.08
CA ASP A 357 -20.77 -38.69 -5.42
C ASP A 357 -20.71 -40.21 -5.19
N ALA A 358 -21.48 -40.69 -4.21
CA ALA A 358 -21.58 -42.12 -3.90
C ALA A 358 -22.11 -42.89 -5.13
N PRO A 359 -21.56 -44.07 -5.42
CA PRO A 359 -22.00 -44.84 -6.58
C PRO A 359 -23.41 -45.41 -6.37
N SER A 360 -24.15 -45.61 -7.45
CA SER A 360 -25.41 -46.33 -7.40
C SER A 360 -25.15 -47.83 -7.22
N VAL A 361 -25.67 -48.40 -6.13
CA VAL A 361 -25.58 -49.84 -5.82
C VAL A 361 -26.94 -50.52 -5.89
N SER A 362 -26.98 -51.78 -6.31
CA SER A 362 -28.22 -52.56 -6.34
C SER A 362 -27.99 -54.03 -5.98
N SER A 363 -29.07 -54.71 -5.54
CA SER A 363 -29.10 -56.14 -5.25
C SER A 363 -30.20 -56.85 -6.03
N SER A 364 -30.06 -58.15 -6.30
CA SER A 364 -31.11 -58.96 -6.96
C SER A 364 -32.38 -59.21 -6.12
N GLY A 365 -32.38 -58.83 -4.84
CA GLY A 365 -33.58 -58.83 -3.98
C GLY A 365 -33.26 -59.26 -2.55
N PRO A 366 -34.22 -59.25 -1.62
CA PRO A 366 -34.07 -60.05 -0.41
C PRO A 366 -34.04 -61.53 -0.81
N VAL A 367 -33.16 -62.32 -0.20
CA VAL A 367 -33.22 -63.78 -0.37
C VAL A 367 -34.22 -64.37 0.62
N GLN A 368 -34.88 -65.47 0.24
CA GLN A 368 -35.84 -66.14 1.13
C GLN A 368 -35.16 -67.18 2.01
N CYS A 369 -34.18 -67.90 1.46
CA CYS A 369 -33.49 -68.95 2.19
C CYS A 369 -32.02 -68.61 2.44
N SER A 370 -31.54 -68.95 3.63
CA SER A 370 -30.10 -68.96 3.90
C SER A 370 -29.43 -69.95 2.96
N GLY A 371 -28.45 -69.50 2.20
CA GLY A 371 -27.75 -70.26 1.16
C GLY A 371 -28.16 -69.90 -0.26
N ASP A 372 -29.21 -69.10 -0.45
CA ASP A 372 -29.59 -68.59 -1.77
C ASP A 372 -28.52 -67.63 -2.29
N LEU A 373 -28.36 -67.61 -3.62
CA LEU A 373 -27.46 -66.68 -4.29
C LEU A 373 -28.07 -65.28 -4.29
N ILE A 374 -27.24 -64.31 -3.91
CA ILE A 374 -27.50 -62.88 -4.07
C ILE A 374 -26.50 -62.30 -5.05
N GLU A 375 -26.97 -61.41 -5.92
CA GLU A 375 -26.14 -60.59 -6.79
C GLU A 375 -26.13 -59.17 -6.25
N ILE A 376 -24.95 -58.57 -6.11
CA ILE A 376 -24.78 -57.14 -5.84
C ILE A 376 -23.96 -56.49 -6.95
N THR A 377 -24.38 -55.30 -7.36
CA THR A 377 -23.77 -54.57 -8.47
C THR A 377 -23.56 -53.10 -8.16
N ILE A 378 -22.46 -52.56 -8.69
CA ILE A 378 -22.21 -51.12 -8.81
C ILE A 378 -22.51 -50.72 -10.27
N GLU A 379 -23.07 -49.53 -10.47
CA GLU A 379 -23.15 -48.94 -11.81
C GLU A 379 -21.78 -48.85 -12.50
N ASP A 380 -21.78 -48.94 -13.83
CA ASP A 380 -20.54 -48.85 -14.62
C ASP A 380 -20.03 -47.40 -14.66
N ILE A 381 -18.90 -47.15 -14.00
CA ILE A 381 -18.20 -45.87 -13.97
C ILE A 381 -16.86 -46.04 -14.72
N PRO A 382 -16.72 -45.46 -15.93
CA PRO A 382 -15.54 -45.69 -16.76
C PRO A 382 -14.23 -45.26 -16.09
N ASN A 383 -13.24 -46.17 -16.10
CA ASN A 383 -11.90 -46.00 -15.52
C ASN A 383 -11.88 -45.83 -13.98
N ALA A 384 -12.97 -46.18 -13.29
CA ALA A 384 -12.99 -46.23 -11.84
C ALA A 384 -12.42 -47.57 -11.33
N GLU A 385 -11.78 -47.52 -10.16
CA GLU A 385 -11.43 -48.71 -9.38
C GLU A 385 -12.46 -48.85 -8.25
N PHE A 386 -13.09 -50.01 -8.11
CA PHE A 386 -14.18 -50.24 -7.18
C PHE A 386 -13.70 -50.91 -5.89
N HIS A 387 -14.41 -50.64 -4.79
CA HIS A 387 -14.17 -51.30 -3.51
C HIS A 387 -15.49 -51.59 -2.81
N TRP A 388 -15.71 -52.86 -2.50
CA TRP A 388 -16.77 -53.34 -1.62
C TRP A 388 -16.20 -53.77 -0.28
N ASN A 389 -16.92 -53.47 0.80
CA ASN A 389 -16.68 -54.00 2.13
C ASN A 389 -17.99 -54.50 2.72
N GLY A 390 -17.94 -55.59 3.49
CA GLY A 390 -19.16 -56.14 4.11
C GLY A 390 -18.89 -56.97 5.35
N PRO A 391 -19.93 -57.63 5.88
CA PRO A 391 -19.84 -58.49 7.05
C PRO A 391 -18.77 -59.59 6.89
N ASN A 392 -18.21 -60.03 8.02
CA ASN A 392 -17.16 -61.06 8.08
C ASN A 392 -15.89 -60.77 7.26
N GLY A 393 -15.59 -59.49 7.01
CA GLY A 393 -14.40 -59.10 6.24
C GLY A 393 -14.54 -59.36 4.74
N TYR A 394 -15.78 -59.41 4.23
CA TYR A 394 -16.04 -59.43 2.81
C TYR A 394 -15.35 -58.22 2.14
N PHE A 395 -14.63 -58.49 1.06
CA PHE A 395 -13.96 -57.48 0.24
C PHE A 395 -14.02 -57.90 -1.23
N SER A 396 -14.28 -56.94 -2.12
CA SER A 396 -14.22 -57.16 -3.57
C SER A 396 -13.85 -55.87 -4.29
N GLU A 397 -13.17 -56.00 -5.42
CA GLU A 397 -12.88 -54.89 -6.35
C GLU A 397 -13.66 -55.04 -7.67
N GLU A 398 -14.51 -56.07 -7.76
CA GLU A 398 -15.33 -56.32 -8.94
C GLU A 398 -16.63 -55.50 -8.88
N PRO A 399 -17.09 -54.93 -10.00
CA PRO A 399 -18.36 -54.19 -10.07
C PRO A 399 -19.58 -55.11 -9.97
N PHE A 400 -19.42 -56.41 -10.25
CA PHE A 400 -20.45 -57.44 -10.14
C PHE A 400 -19.96 -58.55 -9.22
N ASN A 401 -20.77 -58.89 -8.21
CA ASN A 401 -20.46 -59.96 -7.27
C ASN A 401 -21.68 -60.86 -7.06
N GLU A 402 -21.46 -62.16 -7.03
CA GLU A 402 -22.47 -63.19 -6.76
C GLU A 402 -21.95 -64.11 -5.65
N PHE A 403 -22.77 -64.35 -4.62
CA PHE A 403 -22.41 -65.24 -3.51
C PHE A 403 -23.64 -65.75 -2.74
N GLU A 404 -23.47 -66.78 -1.92
CA GLU A 404 -24.53 -67.30 -1.05
C GLU A 404 -24.72 -66.41 0.19
N LEU A 405 -25.94 -65.89 0.39
CA LEU A 405 -26.29 -65.10 1.58
C LEU A 405 -26.81 -66.02 2.69
N ASN A 406 -26.26 -65.86 3.89
CA ASN A 406 -26.60 -66.64 5.08
C ASN A 406 -26.64 -65.72 6.32
N TYR A 407 -27.14 -66.26 7.43
CA TYR A 407 -27.30 -65.46 8.66
C TYR A 407 -26.00 -64.89 9.24
N THR A 408 -24.83 -65.38 8.80
CA THR A 408 -23.55 -64.85 9.28
C THR A 408 -23.05 -63.68 8.43
N ASN A 409 -23.41 -63.62 7.14
CA ASN A 409 -22.94 -62.58 6.22
C ASN A 409 -24.03 -61.60 5.76
N GLN A 410 -25.28 -61.73 6.23
CA GLN A 410 -26.28 -60.68 6.10
C GLN A 410 -25.88 -59.39 6.86
N GLY A 411 -26.39 -58.25 6.42
CA GLY A 411 -26.13 -56.93 7.00
C GLY A 411 -25.76 -55.89 5.94
N THR A 412 -25.11 -54.81 6.39
CA THR A 412 -24.75 -53.68 5.54
C THR A 412 -23.47 -53.93 4.75
N TYR A 413 -23.56 -53.78 3.43
CA TYR A 413 -22.44 -53.74 2.50
C TYR A 413 -22.19 -52.29 2.09
N ALA A 414 -20.94 -51.87 2.11
CA ALA A 414 -20.51 -50.52 1.74
C ALA A 414 -19.68 -50.56 0.46
N ALA A 415 -19.99 -49.69 -0.49
CA ALA A 415 -19.27 -49.53 -1.74
C ALA A 415 -18.75 -48.11 -1.91
N TYR A 416 -17.55 -47.98 -2.46
CA TYR A 416 -17.05 -46.71 -2.99
C TYR A 416 -16.17 -47.00 -4.21
N TYR A 417 -15.85 -45.95 -4.97
CA TYR A 417 -14.91 -46.06 -6.09
C TYR A 417 -13.84 -44.98 -6.01
N SER A 418 -12.73 -45.20 -6.72
CA SER A 418 -11.70 -44.20 -6.91
C SER A 418 -11.56 -43.82 -8.39
N LEU A 419 -11.40 -42.52 -8.65
CA LEU A 419 -11.17 -41.97 -9.99
C LEU A 419 -10.08 -40.89 -9.91
N ASN A 420 -9.01 -41.05 -10.69
CA ASN A 420 -7.85 -40.16 -10.69
C ASN A 420 -7.27 -39.90 -9.28
N SER A 421 -7.25 -40.93 -8.42
CA SER A 421 -6.83 -40.88 -7.00
C SER A 421 -7.80 -40.21 -6.02
N CYS A 422 -8.94 -39.70 -6.47
CA CYS A 422 -10.01 -39.23 -5.59
C CYS A 422 -10.95 -40.38 -5.22
N VAL A 423 -11.43 -40.40 -3.98
CA VAL A 423 -12.36 -41.40 -3.46
C VAL A 423 -13.78 -40.81 -3.40
N SER A 424 -14.77 -41.59 -3.81
CA SER A 424 -16.18 -41.21 -3.72
C SER A 424 -16.71 -41.23 -2.29
N GLU A 425 -17.87 -40.61 -2.11
CA GLU A 425 -18.72 -40.93 -0.95
C GLU A 425 -19.08 -42.44 -0.96
N ILE A 426 -19.46 -42.94 0.21
CA ILE A 426 -19.80 -44.36 0.42
C ILE A 426 -21.29 -44.58 0.15
N ALA A 427 -21.61 -45.58 -0.66
CA ALA A 427 -22.95 -46.13 -0.82
C ALA A 427 -23.14 -47.33 0.10
N GLU A 428 -24.31 -47.42 0.74
CA GLU A 428 -24.66 -48.54 1.63
C GLU A 428 -25.81 -49.36 1.05
N LEU A 429 -25.73 -50.68 1.19
CA LEU A 429 -26.70 -51.66 0.72
C LEU A 429 -26.96 -52.67 1.84
N GLU A 430 -28.20 -52.72 2.33
CA GLU A 430 -28.60 -53.68 3.37
C GLU A 430 -29.09 -54.97 2.73
N LEU A 431 -28.39 -56.08 3.01
CA LEU A 431 -28.79 -57.42 2.59
C LEU A 431 -29.40 -58.19 3.75
N GLY A 432 -30.60 -58.72 3.56
CA GLY A 432 -31.33 -59.48 4.56
C GLY A 432 -31.92 -60.76 4.01
N ILE A 433 -32.11 -61.73 4.91
CA ILE A 433 -32.87 -62.94 4.65
C ILE A 433 -34.29 -62.70 5.17
N GLU A 434 -35.27 -62.72 4.28
CA GLU A 434 -36.68 -62.66 4.66
C GLU A 434 -37.11 -64.01 5.22
N ASN A 435 -37.10 -64.13 6.54
CA ASN A 435 -37.60 -65.33 7.21
C ASN A 435 -39.13 -65.25 7.36
N PHE A 436 -39.84 -66.23 6.85
CA PHE A 436 -41.26 -66.41 7.14
C PHE A 436 -41.40 -67.11 8.51
N GLU A 437 -41.62 -66.33 9.58
CA GLU A 437 -41.96 -66.90 10.89
C GLU A 437 -43.38 -67.46 10.86
N ILE A 438 -43.52 -68.78 11.07
CA ILE A 438 -44.82 -69.43 11.20
C ILE A 438 -45.25 -69.39 12.67
N ASP A 439 -46.28 -68.58 12.95
CA ASP A 439 -47.05 -68.65 14.19
C ASP A 439 -47.89 -69.94 14.18
N GLU A 440 -47.90 -70.68 15.30
CA GLU A 440 -48.61 -71.97 15.51
C GLU A 440 -49.94 -72.09 14.72
N PHE A 441 -49.94 -72.84 13.61
CA PHE A 441 -51.17 -73.14 12.85
C PHE A 441 -51.37 -74.65 12.63
N THR A 442 -52.64 -75.05 12.51
CA THR A 442 -53.09 -76.43 12.25
C THR A 442 -53.10 -76.75 10.76
N PHE A 443 -52.36 -77.78 10.35
CA PHE A 443 -52.33 -78.25 8.96
C PHE A 443 -53.75 -78.57 8.42
N PRO A 444 -54.06 -78.22 7.15
CA PRO A 444 -55.40 -78.37 6.59
C PRO A 444 -55.83 -79.85 6.56
N ASN A 445 -57.13 -80.08 6.73
CA ASN A 445 -57.75 -81.41 6.73
C ASN A 445 -58.87 -81.57 5.69
N VAL A 446 -59.03 -80.59 4.79
CA VAL A 446 -60.05 -80.59 3.74
C VAL A 446 -59.46 -79.95 2.47
N ILE A 447 -59.75 -80.55 1.31
CA ILE A 447 -59.47 -80.01 -0.02
C ILE A 447 -60.75 -80.13 -0.87
N THR A 448 -61.05 -79.09 -1.64
CA THR A 448 -62.18 -79.02 -2.59
C THR A 448 -61.60 -78.78 -3.98
N ALA A 449 -61.19 -79.86 -4.66
CA ALA A 449 -60.43 -79.78 -5.92
C ALA A 449 -61.34 -79.47 -7.14
N ASN A 450 -62.06 -78.34 -7.08
CA ASN A 450 -63.09 -77.92 -8.02
C ASN A 450 -62.62 -76.78 -8.96
N ASN A 451 -61.39 -76.30 -8.80
CA ASN A 451 -60.75 -75.19 -9.50
C ASN A 451 -61.46 -73.84 -9.31
N ASP A 452 -62.03 -73.57 -8.13
CA ASP A 452 -62.63 -72.27 -7.80
C ASP A 452 -61.65 -71.27 -7.18
N GLY A 453 -60.39 -71.68 -6.98
CA GLY A 453 -59.30 -70.94 -6.37
C GLY A 453 -59.26 -71.04 -4.84
N VAL A 454 -60.15 -71.81 -4.21
CA VAL A 454 -60.26 -71.90 -2.76
C VAL A 454 -60.12 -73.36 -2.30
N ASN A 455 -59.07 -73.62 -1.51
CA ASN A 455 -58.74 -74.97 -1.01
C ASN A 455 -58.63 -76.01 -2.14
N ASP A 456 -58.15 -75.60 -3.32
CA ASP A 456 -57.92 -76.49 -4.46
C ASP A 456 -56.64 -77.31 -4.33
N GLU A 457 -55.67 -76.80 -3.57
CA GLU A 457 -54.38 -77.43 -3.34
C GLU A 457 -53.88 -77.20 -1.91
N ILE A 458 -53.01 -78.10 -1.47
CA ILE A 458 -52.25 -77.98 -0.23
C ILE A 458 -50.79 -77.70 -0.63
N VAL A 459 -50.40 -76.43 -0.51
CA VAL A 459 -49.00 -75.99 -0.64
C VAL A 459 -48.32 -76.19 0.71
N VAL A 460 -47.50 -77.23 0.83
CA VAL A 460 -46.90 -77.62 2.12
C VAL A 460 -45.97 -76.53 2.65
N GLU A 461 -45.25 -75.87 1.76
CA GLU A 461 -44.29 -74.81 2.01
C GLU A 461 -44.92 -73.60 2.74
N ASP A 462 -46.20 -73.31 2.50
CA ASP A 462 -46.93 -72.25 3.22
C ASP A 462 -47.06 -72.54 4.73
N TYR A 463 -46.94 -73.81 5.14
CA TYR A 463 -47.15 -74.27 6.51
C TYR A 463 -45.88 -74.61 7.28
N ILE A 464 -44.78 -74.88 6.58
CA ILE A 464 -43.50 -75.23 7.21
C ILE A 464 -42.34 -74.32 6.79
N GLY A 465 -42.57 -73.40 5.85
CA GLY A 465 -41.59 -72.49 5.28
C GLY A 465 -41.02 -73.03 3.97
N TYR A 466 -40.69 -72.13 3.04
CA TYR A 466 -40.16 -72.46 1.71
C TYR A 466 -38.74 -73.06 1.73
N CYS A 467 -38.07 -73.01 2.89
CA CYS A 467 -36.67 -73.40 3.07
C CYS A 467 -36.48 -74.74 3.80
N GLU A 468 -37.55 -75.31 4.35
CA GLU A 468 -37.49 -76.58 5.07
C GLU A 468 -37.64 -77.75 4.10
N GLU A 469 -36.72 -78.71 4.16
CA GLU A 469 -36.87 -79.98 3.45
C GLU A 469 -37.98 -80.82 4.09
N PHE A 470 -38.85 -81.38 3.26
CA PHE A 470 -39.96 -82.21 3.72
C PHE A 470 -40.25 -83.38 2.79
N ASN A 471 -40.93 -84.39 3.36
CA ASN A 471 -41.60 -85.44 2.61
C ASN A 471 -43.06 -85.50 3.07
N PHE A 472 -43.97 -85.28 2.12
CA PHE A 472 -45.41 -85.31 2.31
C PHE A 472 -46.00 -86.48 1.51
N SER A 473 -46.70 -87.39 2.18
CA SER A 473 -47.32 -88.55 1.52
C SER A 473 -48.79 -88.68 1.92
N ILE A 474 -49.62 -89.15 0.97
CA ILE A 474 -51.04 -89.40 1.18
C ILE A 474 -51.36 -90.85 0.86
N ARG A 475 -52.17 -91.49 1.70
CA ARG A 475 -52.60 -92.88 1.59
C ARG A 475 -54.12 -93.00 1.56
N ASP A 476 -54.62 -93.97 0.80
CA ASP A 476 -56.04 -94.32 0.76
C ASP A 476 -56.50 -95.07 2.03
N ARG A 477 -57.80 -95.37 2.11
CA ARG A 477 -58.40 -96.10 3.24
C ARG A 477 -57.85 -97.53 3.45
N TRP A 478 -57.14 -98.08 2.47
CA TRP A 478 -56.53 -99.41 2.51
C TRP A 478 -55.03 -99.35 2.82
N GLY A 479 -54.45 -98.16 2.97
CA GLY A 479 -53.05 -97.92 3.30
C GLY A 479 -52.13 -97.82 2.08
N ASN A 480 -52.67 -97.88 0.85
CA ASN A 480 -51.87 -97.68 -0.35
C ASN A 480 -51.52 -96.20 -0.46
N GLN A 481 -50.26 -95.89 -0.72
CA GLN A 481 -49.86 -94.53 -1.06
C GLN A 481 -50.48 -94.15 -2.40
N VAL A 482 -50.98 -92.93 -2.48
CA VAL A 482 -51.65 -92.38 -3.66
C VAL A 482 -51.02 -91.06 -4.11
N PHE A 483 -50.24 -90.41 -3.26
CA PHE A 483 -49.50 -89.19 -3.58
C PHE A 483 -48.25 -89.10 -2.70
N GLU A 484 -47.20 -88.48 -3.22
CA GLU A 484 -45.96 -88.12 -2.53
C GLU A 484 -45.46 -86.81 -3.12
N GLN A 485 -44.90 -85.96 -2.25
CA GLN A 485 -44.33 -84.67 -2.59
C GLN A 485 -43.10 -84.44 -1.71
N GLU A 486 -41.99 -84.15 -2.35
CA GLU A 486 -40.81 -83.52 -1.75
C GLU A 486 -40.77 -82.03 -2.08
N ARG A 487 -39.85 -81.28 -1.46
CA ARG A 487 -39.71 -79.84 -1.67
C ARG A 487 -39.53 -79.50 -3.16
N GLY A 488 -40.31 -78.55 -3.65
CA GLY A 488 -40.25 -78.09 -5.04
C GLY A 488 -40.98 -78.98 -6.06
N GLU A 489 -41.63 -80.04 -5.61
CA GLU A 489 -42.57 -80.83 -6.44
C GLU A 489 -43.97 -80.21 -6.44
N GLU A 490 -44.83 -80.65 -7.36
CA GLU A 490 -46.21 -80.14 -7.47
C GLU A 490 -46.99 -80.35 -6.18
N SER A 491 -47.73 -79.32 -5.76
CA SER A 491 -48.56 -79.36 -4.55
C SER A 491 -49.74 -80.32 -4.70
N PHE A 492 -50.18 -80.90 -3.59
CA PHE A 492 -51.30 -81.83 -3.62
C PHE A 492 -52.62 -81.13 -3.95
N ASN A 493 -53.19 -81.45 -5.10
CA ASN A 493 -54.44 -80.87 -5.62
C ASN A 493 -55.58 -81.89 -5.78
N GLY A 494 -55.55 -83.00 -5.03
CA GLY A 494 -56.55 -84.07 -5.14
C GLY A 494 -56.31 -85.07 -6.27
N VAL A 495 -55.16 -84.98 -6.96
CA VAL A 495 -54.73 -85.91 -8.00
C VAL A 495 -53.68 -86.89 -7.45
N SER A 496 -53.73 -88.14 -7.88
CA SER A 496 -52.74 -89.17 -7.51
C SER A 496 -51.42 -89.02 -8.29
N PHE A 497 -50.36 -89.70 -7.85
CA PHE A 497 -49.07 -89.71 -8.57
C PHE A 497 -49.13 -90.31 -9.99
N VAL A 498 -50.24 -90.96 -10.38
CA VAL A 498 -50.49 -91.43 -11.75
C VAL A 498 -51.32 -90.44 -12.58
N GLY A 499 -51.63 -89.26 -12.05
CA GLY A 499 -52.38 -88.21 -12.74
C GLY A 499 -53.90 -88.40 -12.74
N GLU A 500 -54.42 -89.38 -11.99
CA GLU A 500 -55.87 -89.62 -11.88
C GLU A 500 -56.47 -88.91 -10.67
N LYS A 501 -57.66 -88.30 -10.85
CA LYS A 501 -58.43 -87.70 -9.76
C LYS A 501 -58.77 -88.75 -8.70
N LEU A 502 -58.50 -88.41 -7.45
CA LEU A 502 -58.85 -89.26 -6.32
C LEU A 502 -60.36 -89.17 -6.04
N PRO A 503 -61.06 -90.31 -5.86
CA PRO A 503 -62.46 -90.30 -5.49
C PRO A 503 -62.72 -89.53 -4.19
N GLU A 504 -63.90 -88.92 -4.06
CA GLU A 504 -64.34 -88.30 -2.81
C GLU A 504 -64.22 -89.27 -1.63
N GLY A 505 -63.66 -88.80 -0.53
CA GLY A 505 -63.44 -89.64 0.64
C GLY A 505 -62.41 -89.11 1.63
N VAL A 506 -62.09 -89.98 2.59
CA VAL A 506 -61.09 -89.70 3.63
C VAL A 506 -59.78 -90.38 3.25
N TYR A 507 -58.73 -89.58 3.21
CA TYR A 507 -57.35 -89.99 2.98
C TYR A 507 -56.51 -89.66 4.20
N PHE A 508 -55.39 -90.37 4.38
CA PHE A 508 -54.49 -90.17 5.51
C PHE A 508 -53.18 -89.59 5.02
N TYR A 509 -52.72 -88.50 5.62
CA TYR A 509 -51.44 -87.90 5.27
C TYR A 509 -50.39 -88.17 6.34
N HIS A 510 -49.13 -88.19 5.90
CA HIS A 510 -47.95 -88.14 6.75
C HIS A 510 -47.00 -87.08 6.18
N LEU A 511 -46.72 -86.04 6.97
CA LEU A 511 -45.76 -84.98 6.66
C LEU A 511 -44.57 -85.14 7.60
N SER A 512 -43.37 -85.21 7.07
CA SER A 512 -42.12 -85.20 7.83
C SER A 512 -41.25 -84.03 7.38
N TYR A 513 -40.73 -83.25 8.33
CA TYR A 513 -39.86 -82.10 8.08
C TYR A 513 -38.91 -81.91 9.26
N GLY A 514 -37.62 -81.71 9.00
CA GLY A 514 -36.58 -81.70 10.05
C GLY A 514 -36.67 -82.93 10.97
N MET A 515 -36.83 -82.72 12.28
CA MET A 515 -37.06 -83.79 13.28
C MET A 515 -38.53 -83.99 13.67
N LYS A 516 -39.45 -83.26 13.03
CA LYS A 516 -40.89 -83.28 13.33
C LYS A 516 -41.62 -84.15 12.31
N SER A 517 -42.74 -84.73 12.75
CA SER A 517 -43.69 -85.34 11.83
C SER A 517 -45.11 -85.06 12.28
N LEU A 518 -45.99 -84.88 11.30
CA LEU A 518 -47.41 -84.68 11.47
C LEU A 518 -48.14 -85.78 10.71
N SER A 519 -49.24 -86.27 11.28
CA SER A 519 -50.12 -87.22 10.58
C SER A 519 -51.55 -86.89 10.91
N GLY A 520 -52.41 -87.07 9.92
CA GLY A 520 -53.82 -86.76 10.06
C GLY A 520 -54.61 -87.33 8.91
N PHE A 521 -55.77 -86.73 8.67
CA PHE A 521 -56.64 -87.09 7.56
C PHE A 521 -56.98 -85.85 6.74
N ILE A 522 -57.17 -86.04 5.45
CA ILE A 522 -57.68 -85.04 4.52
C ILE A 522 -58.97 -85.58 3.93
N HIS A 523 -60.02 -84.77 3.96
CA HIS A 523 -61.25 -85.01 3.22
C HIS A 523 -61.12 -84.40 1.83
N ILE A 524 -61.32 -85.23 0.80
CA ILE A 524 -61.42 -84.78 -0.59
C ILE A 524 -62.91 -84.68 -0.95
N PHE A 525 -63.33 -83.49 -1.37
CA PHE A 525 -64.65 -83.20 -1.94
C PHE A 525 -64.49 -82.72 -3.38
N GLU A 526 -65.43 -83.06 -4.27
CA GLU A 526 -65.50 -82.51 -5.63
C GLU A 526 -66.44 -81.31 -5.75
#